data_AF-A0A0Q9JVR8-F1
#
_entry.id   AF-A0A0Q9JVR8-F1
#
_cell.length_a   1.000
_cell.length_b   1.000
_cell.length_c   1.000
_cell.angle_alpha   90.00
_cell.angle_beta   90.00
_cell.angle_gamma   90.00
#
_symmetry.space_group_name_H-M   'P 1'
#
loop_
_entity.id
_entity.type
_entity.pdbx_description
1 polymer ?
#
loop_
_entity_poly.entity_id
_entity_poly.type
_entity_poly.pdbx_seq_one_letter_code
_entity_poly.pdbx_strand_id
1 'polypeptide(L)'
;MADYTPRVWQDRAVSTPNTYTKSAETSGSVTLVANPGTITQAGTPVNAANLNALEQGVAGSLQKSGGTVTGATSFTGYQNVLKIAQLELATDTRSLTLSYTNGDLTQVLEKDGATIVRTTNLAYTNGTLTTVTEIAGGNTVTTTLAYTNGDLTSVTKTIA
;
A
#
# COMPACT_ATOMS: atom_id res chain seq x y z
N MET A 1 -14.45 -8.34 16.56
CA MET A 1 -14.97 -7.47 17.63
C MET A 1 -16.14 -6.71 17.03
N ALA A 2 -17.24 -6.51 17.75
CA ALA A 2 -18.34 -5.70 17.21
C ALA A 2 -17.85 -4.26 17.01
N ASP A 3 -18.23 -3.63 15.90
CA ASP A 3 -17.85 -2.26 15.59
C ASP A 3 -18.41 -1.31 16.66
N TYR A 4 -17.58 -0.38 17.14
CA TYR A 4 -18.01 0.61 18.12
C TYR A 4 -19.06 1.55 17.50
N THR A 5 -20.22 1.65 18.13
CA THR A 5 -21.26 2.61 17.76
C THR A 5 -21.31 3.74 18.79
N PRO A 6 -20.99 4.99 18.41
CA PRO A 6 -21.07 6.12 19.32
C PRO A 6 -22.48 6.35 19.84
N ARG A 7 -22.60 6.64 21.14
CA ARG A 7 -23.86 7.04 21.76
C ARG A 7 -24.08 8.55 21.59
N VAL A 8 -25.32 8.93 21.26
CA VAL A 8 -25.75 10.33 21.38
C VAL A 8 -26.06 10.61 22.85
N TRP A 9 -25.23 11.44 23.49
CA TRP A 9 -25.44 11.88 24.86
C TRP A 9 -26.47 13.01 24.90
N GLN A 10 -27.35 12.92 25.89
CA GLN A 10 -28.39 13.92 26.14
C GLN A 10 -28.25 14.42 27.57
N ASP A 11 -28.34 15.73 27.75
CA ASP A 11 -28.35 16.32 29.08
C ASP A 11 -29.70 16.11 29.76
N ARG A 12 -29.67 16.12 31.10
CA ARG A 12 -30.88 16.18 31.90
C ARG A 12 -31.40 17.60 31.91
N ALA A 13 -32.66 17.80 31.52
CA ALA A 13 -33.35 19.08 31.58
C ALA A 13 -34.47 19.04 32.63
N VAL A 14 -34.66 20.18 33.29
CA VAL A 14 -35.64 20.37 34.37
C VAL A 14 -36.32 21.72 34.19
N SER A 15 -37.53 21.88 34.72
CA SER A 15 -38.34 23.08 34.52
C SER A 15 -37.75 24.34 35.16
N THR A 16 -37.04 24.20 36.28
CA THR A 16 -36.40 25.33 36.97
C THR A 16 -34.97 24.96 37.40
N PRO A 17 -33.98 25.06 36.51
CA PRO A 17 -32.59 24.77 36.85
C PRO A 17 -32.07 25.70 37.96
N ASN A 18 -31.14 25.20 38.78
CA ASN A 18 -30.47 25.97 39.84
C ASN A 18 -31.40 26.61 40.89
N THR A 19 -32.60 26.04 41.10
CA THR A 19 -33.48 26.45 42.21
C THR A 19 -33.30 25.56 43.42
N TYR A 20 -33.39 26.15 44.60
CA TYR A 20 -33.14 25.49 45.88
C TYR A 20 -34.16 25.93 46.92
N THR A 21 -34.50 25.03 47.84
CA THR A 21 -35.16 25.40 49.09
C THR A 21 -34.10 25.60 50.17
N LYS A 22 -34.28 26.62 51.02
CA LYS A 22 -33.34 26.92 52.11
C LYS A 22 -33.87 26.41 53.46
N SER A 23 -32.96 25.98 54.32
CA SER A 23 -33.24 25.57 55.71
C SER A 23 -32.03 25.84 56.60
N ALA A 24 -32.23 25.76 57.92
CA ALA A 24 -31.17 25.88 58.94
C ALA A 24 -30.23 27.10 58.75
N GLU A 25 -30.81 28.27 58.47
CA GLU A 25 -30.05 29.51 58.25
C GLU A 25 -29.50 30.08 59.57
N THR A 26 -28.23 30.44 59.55
CA THR A 26 -27.48 31.06 60.65
C THR A 26 -26.73 32.28 60.12
N SER A 27 -26.03 33.03 60.98
CA SER A 27 -25.24 34.19 60.57
C SER A 27 -24.07 33.88 59.62
N GLY A 28 -23.67 32.61 59.48
CA GLY A 28 -22.53 32.21 58.63
C GLY A 28 -22.78 31.00 57.73
N SER A 29 -24.00 30.44 57.71
CA SER A 29 -24.29 29.23 56.95
C SER A 29 -25.78 29.10 56.64
N VAL A 30 -26.10 28.49 55.49
CA VAL A 30 -27.44 28.11 55.07
C VAL A 30 -27.38 26.76 54.36
N THR A 31 -28.33 25.87 54.65
CA THR A 31 -28.47 24.60 53.92
C THR A 31 -29.39 24.79 52.72
N LEU A 32 -28.88 24.50 51.52
CA LEU A 32 -29.63 24.53 50.28
C LEU A 32 -29.92 23.11 49.78
N VAL A 33 -31.19 22.78 49.59
CA VAL A 33 -31.62 21.52 48.99
C VAL A 33 -32.09 21.81 47.57
N ALA A 34 -31.54 21.11 46.58
CA ALA A 34 -31.92 21.31 45.18
C ALA A 34 -33.40 21.02 44.97
N ASN A 35 -34.12 21.98 44.39
CA ASN A 35 -35.54 21.87 44.03
C ASN A 35 -35.72 22.22 42.54
N PRO A 36 -35.21 21.40 41.61
CA PRO A 36 -35.14 21.74 40.19
C PRO A 36 -36.49 21.75 39.44
N GLY A 37 -37.60 21.52 40.13
CA GLY A 37 -38.91 21.31 39.51
C GLY A 37 -39.02 19.97 38.77
N THR A 38 -39.90 19.91 37.76
CA THR A 38 -40.17 18.69 37.00
C THR A 38 -39.05 18.39 36.02
N ILE A 39 -38.66 17.11 35.90
CA ILE A 39 -37.73 16.66 34.87
C ILE A 39 -38.45 16.69 33.52
N THR A 40 -37.99 17.54 32.62
CA THR A 40 -38.51 17.65 31.24
C THR A 40 -37.74 16.76 30.27
N GLN A 41 -36.50 16.37 30.62
CA GLN A 41 -35.69 15.39 29.91
C GLN A 41 -34.80 14.64 30.90
N ALA A 42 -34.84 13.31 30.90
CA ALA A 42 -34.10 12.49 31.87
C ALA A 42 -32.57 12.53 31.70
N GLY A 43 -32.10 12.80 30.47
CA GLY A 43 -30.70 12.71 30.09
C GLY A 43 -30.23 11.27 29.87
N THR A 44 -29.00 11.13 29.37
CA THR A 44 -28.34 9.84 29.21
C THR A 44 -27.69 9.43 30.54
N PRO A 45 -27.98 8.22 31.08
CA PRO A 45 -27.40 7.78 32.33
C PRO A 45 -25.87 7.68 32.27
N VAL A 46 -25.17 8.19 33.28
CA VAL A 46 -23.74 7.95 33.49
C VAL A 46 -23.61 6.68 34.32
N ASN A 47 -23.48 5.53 33.66
CA ASN A 47 -23.38 4.22 34.30
C ASN A 47 -22.27 3.37 33.68
N ALA A 48 -21.90 2.27 34.35
CA ALA A 48 -20.81 1.40 33.92
C ALA A 48 -21.00 0.86 32.49
N ALA A 49 -22.22 0.51 32.10
CA ALA A 49 -22.50 0.05 30.74
C ALA A 49 -22.15 1.11 29.68
N ASN A 50 -22.54 2.36 29.92
CA ASN A 50 -22.28 3.48 29.00
C ASN A 50 -20.82 3.91 29.01
N LEU A 51 -20.16 3.88 30.17
CA LEU A 51 -18.74 4.21 30.31
C LEU A 51 -17.87 3.13 29.66
N ASN A 52 -18.13 1.85 29.92
CA ASN A 52 -17.38 0.76 29.30
C ASN A 52 -17.54 0.75 27.77
N ALA A 53 -18.72 1.12 27.25
CA ALA A 53 -18.90 1.28 25.82
C ALA A 53 -17.98 2.37 25.24
N LEU A 54 -17.83 3.51 25.93
CA LEU A 54 -16.90 4.58 25.55
C LEU A 54 -15.44 4.10 25.55
N GLU A 55 -15.04 3.34 26.58
CA GLU A 55 -13.69 2.75 26.67
C GLU A 55 -13.35 1.84 25.48
N GLN A 56 -14.33 1.10 24.95
CA GLN A 56 -14.12 0.30 23.73
C GLN A 56 -13.81 1.18 22.51
N GLY A 57 -14.46 2.34 22.39
CA GLY A 57 -14.17 3.30 21.33
C GLY A 57 -12.77 3.92 21.46
N VAL A 58 -12.33 4.21 22.68
CA VAL A 58 -10.98 4.73 22.97
C VAL A 58 -9.92 3.66 22.72
N ALA A 59 -10.13 2.42 23.17
CA ALA A 59 -9.21 1.31 22.96
C ALA A 59 -9.03 0.96 21.47
N GLY A 60 -10.06 1.16 20.65
CA GLY A 60 -9.99 1.00 19.20
C GLY A 60 -9.45 2.21 18.43
N SER A 61 -9.16 3.33 19.11
CA SER A 61 -8.72 4.56 18.46
C SER A 61 -7.23 4.51 18.10
N LEU A 62 -6.86 5.19 17.00
CA LEU A 62 -5.47 5.41 16.63
C LEU A 62 -4.94 6.64 17.36
N GLN A 63 -3.90 6.49 18.18
CA GLN A 63 -3.29 7.63 18.87
C GLN A 63 -2.22 8.26 17.98
N LYS A 64 -2.38 9.55 17.64
CA LYS A 64 -1.35 10.34 16.96
C LYS A 64 -0.57 11.19 17.97
N SER A 65 0.71 10.90 18.15
CA SER A 65 1.63 11.72 18.96
C SER A 65 2.88 12.05 18.16
N GLY A 66 3.22 13.34 18.04
CA GLY A 66 4.45 13.78 17.37
C GLY A 66 4.62 13.29 15.91
N GLY A 67 3.52 13.03 15.19
CA GLY A 67 3.56 12.50 13.82
C GLY A 67 3.61 10.97 13.72
N THR A 68 3.76 10.27 14.86
CA THR A 68 3.69 8.81 14.93
C THR A 68 2.27 8.38 15.26
N VAL A 69 1.74 7.42 14.50
CA VAL A 69 0.47 6.74 14.80
C VAL A 69 0.78 5.41 15.47
N THR A 70 0.33 5.21 16.70
CA THR A 70 0.51 3.97 17.47
C THR A 70 -0.84 3.25 17.63
N GLY A 71 -0.90 1.96 17.32
CA GLY A 71 -2.13 1.14 17.34
C GLY A 71 -2.08 0.02 16.30
N ALA A 72 -3.04 -0.93 16.35
CA ALA A 72 -3.17 -1.99 15.34
C ALA A 72 -3.62 -1.40 14.00
N THR A 73 -2.66 -0.90 13.22
CA THR A 73 -2.91 -0.37 11.89
C THR A 73 -2.86 -1.51 10.88
N SER A 74 -4.00 -2.16 10.66
CA SER A 74 -4.18 -2.88 9.39
C SER A 74 -4.26 -1.83 8.28
N PHE A 75 -3.10 -1.39 7.79
CA PHE A 75 -2.98 -0.60 6.56
C PHE A 75 -3.24 -1.50 5.35
N THR A 76 -4.44 -2.06 5.28
CA THR A 76 -4.90 -2.89 4.16
C THR A 76 -5.04 -1.99 2.94
N GLY A 77 -4.00 -1.96 2.10
CA GLY A 77 -3.98 -1.15 0.87
C GLY A 77 -2.62 -0.59 0.50
N TYR A 78 -1.68 -0.51 1.45
CA TYR A 78 -0.32 -0.03 1.19
C TYR A 78 0.68 -1.18 1.09
N GLN A 79 0.35 -2.18 0.25
CA GLN A 79 1.28 -3.26 -0.14
C GLN A 79 2.59 -2.72 -0.76
N ASN A 80 2.55 -1.46 -1.21
CA ASN A 80 3.63 -0.79 -1.89
C ASN A 80 4.76 -0.36 -0.94
N VAL A 81 4.49 -0.14 0.36
CA VAL A 81 5.51 0.39 1.28
C VAL A 81 6.39 -0.72 1.84
N LEU A 82 5.86 -1.93 2.00
CA LEU A 82 6.67 -3.14 2.26
C LEU A 82 7.56 -3.52 1.06
N LYS A 83 7.12 -3.23 -0.17
CA LYS A 83 7.89 -3.44 -1.40
C LYS A 83 9.00 -2.42 -1.64
N ILE A 84 9.06 -1.31 -0.90
CA ILE A 84 10.06 -0.23 -1.09
C ILE A 84 11.22 -0.32 -0.08
N ALA A 85 11.08 -1.07 1.02
CA ALA A 85 12.19 -1.31 1.96
C ALA A 85 13.25 -2.29 1.42
N GLN A 86 12.88 -3.04 0.39
CA GLN A 86 13.78 -3.80 -0.45
C GLN A 86 13.69 -3.10 -1.79
N LEU A 87 14.80 -2.65 -2.37
CA LEU A 87 14.79 -2.35 -3.79
C LEU A 87 14.29 -3.62 -4.48
N GLU A 88 13.04 -3.66 -4.94
CA GLU A 88 12.53 -4.75 -5.77
C GLU A 88 13.27 -4.60 -7.09
N LEU A 89 14.50 -5.10 -7.12
CA LEU A 89 15.11 -5.60 -8.33
C LEU A 89 14.14 -6.68 -8.74
N ALA A 90 13.16 -6.34 -9.60
CA ALA A 90 12.34 -7.33 -10.26
C ALA A 90 13.34 -8.37 -10.71
N THR A 91 13.29 -9.56 -10.11
CA THR A 91 14.22 -10.61 -10.46
C THR A 91 14.08 -10.71 -11.97
N ASP A 92 15.13 -10.40 -12.72
CA ASP A 92 15.08 -10.64 -14.15
C ASP A 92 15.04 -12.16 -14.25
N THR A 93 13.82 -12.70 -14.24
CA THR A 93 13.54 -14.13 -14.30
C THR A 93 13.78 -14.66 -15.69
N ARG A 94 14.16 -13.78 -16.64
CA ARG A 94 14.49 -14.19 -17.98
C ARG A 94 15.81 -14.94 -17.97
N SER A 95 15.78 -16.11 -18.57
CA SER A 95 16.96 -16.95 -18.75
C SER A 95 17.45 -16.86 -20.19
N LEU A 96 18.76 -17.01 -20.38
CA LEU A 96 19.37 -17.14 -21.70
C LEU A 96 19.78 -18.59 -21.92
N THR A 97 19.38 -19.15 -23.05
CA THR A 97 19.94 -20.41 -23.56
C THR A 97 20.85 -20.09 -24.74
N LEU A 98 22.11 -20.49 -24.65
CA LEU A 98 23.14 -20.23 -25.65
C LEU A 98 23.44 -21.51 -26.44
N SER A 99 23.44 -21.42 -27.77
CA SER A 99 23.82 -22.52 -28.67
C SER A 99 25.10 -22.17 -29.40
N TYR A 100 26.01 -23.13 -29.49
CA TYR A 100 27.32 -22.94 -30.12
C TYR A 100 27.56 -23.98 -31.21
N THR A 101 28.27 -23.58 -32.26
CA THR A 101 28.77 -24.47 -33.31
C THR A 101 30.25 -24.19 -33.51
N ASN A 102 31.11 -25.21 -33.35
CA ASN A 102 32.57 -25.08 -33.49
C ASN A 102 33.19 -23.98 -32.61
N GLY A 103 32.57 -23.67 -31.46
CA GLY A 103 33.02 -22.62 -30.54
C GLY A 103 32.36 -21.25 -30.75
N ASP A 104 31.74 -21.01 -31.91
CA ASP A 104 31.04 -19.75 -32.19
C ASP A 104 29.61 -19.80 -31.66
N LEU A 105 29.16 -18.71 -31.03
CA LEU A 105 27.78 -18.56 -30.55
C LEU A 105 26.85 -18.32 -31.74
N THR A 106 25.92 -19.25 -32.00
CA THR A 106 25.01 -19.22 -33.16
C THR A 106 23.57 -18.87 -32.80
N GLN A 107 23.16 -19.06 -31.54
CA GLN A 107 21.82 -18.68 -31.10
C GLN A 107 21.78 -18.28 -29.62
N VAL A 108 20.96 -17.28 -29.33
CA VAL A 108 20.55 -16.89 -27.97
C VAL A 108 19.02 -16.95 -27.92
N LEU A 109 18.49 -17.78 -27.03
CA LEU A 109 17.06 -17.80 -26.70
C LEU A 109 16.88 -17.10 -25.36
N GLU A 110 16.20 -15.96 -25.37
CA GLU A 110 15.72 -15.31 -24.16
C GLU A 110 14.36 -15.93 -23.80
N LYS A 111 14.25 -16.47 -22.59
CA LYS A 111 13.05 -17.15 -22.11
C LYS A 111 12.51 -16.54 -20.84
N ASP A 112 11.20 -16.33 -20.77
CA ASP A 112 10.47 -16.08 -19.53
C ASP A 112 9.83 -17.40 -19.07
N GLY A 113 10.44 -18.04 -18.06
CA GLY A 113 10.14 -19.43 -17.72
C GLY A 113 10.41 -20.37 -18.90
N ALA A 114 9.37 -21.06 -19.38
CA ALA A 114 9.47 -21.96 -20.54
C ALA A 114 9.25 -21.26 -21.89
N THR A 115 8.72 -20.03 -21.89
CA THR A 115 8.33 -19.31 -23.11
C THR A 115 9.53 -18.59 -23.69
N ILE A 116 9.83 -18.80 -24.98
CA ILE A 116 10.81 -18.00 -25.70
C ILE A 116 10.18 -16.63 -26.01
N VAL A 117 10.78 -15.57 -25.49
CA VAL A 117 10.33 -14.19 -25.71
C VAL A 117 11.14 -13.48 -26.80
N ARG A 118 12.37 -13.93 -27.04
CA ARG A 118 13.22 -13.49 -28.15
C ARG A 118 14.16 -14.61 -28.60
N THR A 119 14.34 -14.72 -29.90
CA THR A 119 15.39 -15.55 -30.52
C THR A 119 16.36 -14.63 -31.25
N THR A 120 17.65 -14.72 -30.94
CA THR A 120 18.73 -14.06 -31.69
C THR A 120 19.56 -15.13 -32.36
N ASN A 121 19.57 -15.17 -33.70
CA ASN A 121 20.43 -16.05 -34.48
C ASN A 121 21.63 -15.26 -35.00
N LEU A 122 22.82 -15.85 -34.91
CA LEU A 122 24.08 -15.24 -35.34
C LEU A 122 24.69 -16.11 -36.45
N ALA A 123 24.95 -15.50 -37.61
CA ALA A 123 25.57 -16.15 -38.75
C ALA A 123 26.94 -15.54 -39.04
N TYR A 124 27.89 -16.41 -39.36
CA TYR A 124 29.29 -16.06 -39.56
C TYR A 124 29.73 -16.51 -40.95
N THR A 125 30.67 -15.76 -41.52
CA THR A 125 31.40 -16.13 -42.73
C THR A 125 32.89 -16.12 -42.39
N ASN A 126 33.55 -17.27 -42.51
CA ASN A 126 34.97 -17.44 -42.18
C ASN A 126 35.35 -16.95 -40.77
N GLY A 127 34.49 -17.21 -39.77
CA GLY A 127 34.70 -16.81 -38.38
C GLY A 127 34.33 -15.35 -38.05
N THR A 128 33.92 -14.55 -39.04
CA THR A 128 33.46 -13.17 -38.81
C THR A 128 31.94 -13.11 -38.81
N LEU A 129 31.34 -12.47 -37.79
CA LEU A 129 29.89 -12.29 -37.68
C LEU A 129 29.37 -11.39 -38.81
N THR A 130 28.51 -11.91 -39.68
CA THR A 130 27.97 -11.21 -40.84
C THR A 130 26.48 -10.90 -40.73
N THR A 131 25.72 -11.67 -39.94
CA THR A 131 24.29 -11.44 -39.78
C THR A 131 23.81 -11.73 -38.36
N VAL A 132 22.97 -10.85 -37.83
CA VAL A 132 22.22 -11.05 -36.60
C VAL A 132 20.73 -10.94 -36.92
N THR A 133 19.98 -12.01 -36.69
CA THR A 133 18.52 -12.03 -36.88
C THR A 133 17.83 -12.16 -35.53
N GLU A 134 17.07 -11.14 -35.15
CA GLU A 134 16.28 -11.11 -33.92
C GLU A 134 14.80 -11.31 -34.24
N ILE A 135 14.17 -12.26 -33.56
CA ILE A 135 12.75 -12.59 -33.70
C ILE A 135 12.08 -12.37 -32.34
N ALA A 136 11.17 -11.40 -32.25
CA ALA A 136 10.43 -11.09 -31.04
C ALA A 136 9.06 -10.49 -31.37
N GLY A 137 8.02 -10.93 -30.66
CA GLY A 137 6.67 -10.39 -30.82
C GLY A 137 6.13 -10.50 -32.26
N GLY A 138 6.54 -11.53 -33.00
CA GLY A 138 6.15 -11.76 -34.40
C GLY A 138 6.94 -10.97 -35.45
N ASN A 139 7.78 -10.02 -35.05
CA ASN A 139 8.63 -9.26 -35.98
C ASN A 139 9.98 -9.94 -36.14
N THR A 140 10.55 -9.86 -37.34
CA THR A 140 11.93 -10.29 -37.61
C THR A 140 12.78 -9.10 -38.00
N VAL A 141 13.79 -8.81 -37.18
CA VAL A 141 14.79 -7.77 -37.47
C VAL A 141 16.08 -8.44 -37.90
N THR A 142 16.53 -8.17 -39.11
CA THR A 142 17.83 -8.67 -39.60
C THR A 142 18.82 -7.52 -39.66
N THR A 143 19.97 -7.69 -39.02
CA THR A 143 21.09 -6.76 -39.06
C THR A 143 22.23 -7.42 -39.81
N THR A 144 22.68 -6.81 -40.91
CA THR A 144 23.81 -7.30 -41.71
C THR A 144 25.03 -6.42 -41.47
N LEU A 145 26.16 -7.06 -41.18
CA LEU A 145 27.43 -6.41 -40.91
C LEU A 145 28.39 -6.70 -42.06
N ALA A 146 28.90 -5.66 -42.71
CA ALA A 146 29.88 -5.78 -43.79
C ALA A 146 31.23 -5.27 -43.34
N TYR A 147 32.28 -5.95 -43.78
CA TYR A 147 33.66 -5.66 -43.39
C TYR A 147 34.54 -5.50 -44.62
N THR A 148 35.63 -4.75 -44.47
CA THR A 148 36.70 -4.65 -45.46
C THR A 148 38.02 -4.72 -44.72
N ASN A 149 38.86 -5.70 -45.08
CA ASN A 149 40.14 -5.96 -44.41
C ASN A 149 40.03 -6.18 -42.88
N GLY A 150 38.90 -6.72 -42.41
CA GLY A 150 38.63 -6.98 -41.00
C GLY A 150 37.95 -5.82 -40.26
N ASP A 151 37.93 -4.61 -40.83
CA ASP A 151 37.24 -3.46 -40.25
C ASP A 151 35.77 -3.43 -40.64
N LEU A 152 34.88 -3.13 -39.69
CA LEU A 152 33.44 -2.98 -39.96
C LEU A 152 33.23 -1.71 -40.80
N THR A 153 32.67 -1.86 -41.99
CA THR A 153 32.45 -0.75 -42.94
C THR A 153 31.00 -0.36 -43.09
N SER A 154 30.05 -1.26 -42.83
CA SER A 154 28.63 -0.90 -42.81
C SER A 154 27.79 -1.83 -41.94
N VAL A 155 26.68 -1.28 -41.46
CA VAL A 155 25.62 -2.02 -40.77
C VAL A 155 24.30 -1.63 -41.41
N THR A 156 23.58 -2.61 -41.93
CA THR A 156 22.22 -2.41 -42.47
C THR A 156 21.21 -3.16 -41.61
N LYS A 157 20.01 -2.61 -41.48
CA LYS A 157 18.91 -3.22 -40.71
C LYS A 157 17.66 -3.28 -41.57
N THR A 158 17.03 -4.44 -41.61
CA THR A 158 15.72 -4.64 -42.24
C THR A 158 14.75 -5.21 -41.22
N ILE A 159 13.48 -4.85 -41.37
CA ILE A 159 12.37 -5.37 -40.57
C ILE A 159 11.42 -6.04 -41.55
N ALA A 160 11.06 -7.28 -41.24
CA ALA A 160 10.07 -8.07 -41.96
C ALA A 160 8.94 -8.49 -41.02
#